data_AF-A0A161S8Z7-F1
#
_entry.id   AF-A0A161S8Z7-F1
#
_cell.length_a   1.000
_cell.length_b   1.000
_cell.length_c   1.000
_cell.angle_alpha   90.00
_cell.angle_beta   90.00
_cell.angle_gamma   90.00
#
_symmetry.space_group_name_H-M   'P 1'
#
loop_
_entity.id
_entity.type
_entity.pdbx_description
1 polymer ?
#
loop_
_entity_poly.entity_id
_entity_poly.type
_entity_poly.pdbx_seq_one_letter_code
_entity_poly.pdbx_strand_id
1 'polypeptide(L)'
;MQQTTMNDMALAPKQSTFERFTKRAVWPAYAGCVWALIYAVFVRFYQAAGGAIGMSGQPRNPELGFYMASYLAGVLIMICGFILLGLVKPWGRTVPAWVPWIAGKPIHRAIILIPTLLCTAFLLAHGAAGIVTRALFLAGIISINLPEQYWIDIDLHGMALWDLLVYEPWFLVMGLLSGLTAAHYAQASGISLSALRRGTALYLIFAVLLTTLFVCSIAFDFVDKISF
;
A
#
# COMPACT_ATOMS: atom_id res chain seq x y z
N MET A 1 -16.43 -27.18 37.31
CA MET A 1 -15.89 -25.82 37.46
C MET A 1 -14.38 -25.93 37.57
N GLN A 2 -13.66 -25.58 36.51
CA GLN A 2 -12.21 -25.72 36.47
C GLN A 2 -11.59 -24.47 37.13
N GLN A 3 -10.90 -24.69 38.25
CA GLN A 3 -10.34 -23.64 39.10
C GLN A 3 -9.07 -23.11 38.44
N THR A 4 -9.16 -21.97 37.76
CA THR A 4 -8.00 -21.26 37.19
C THR A 4 -7.11 -20.81 38.34
N THR A 5 -5.88 -21.32 38.42
CA THR A 5 -4.97 -21.01 39.53
C THR A 5 -4.28 -19.67 39.29
N MET A 6 -3.87 -18.95 40.35
CA MET A 6 -3.16 -17.67 40.23
C MET A 6 -1.87 -17.74 39.38
N ASN A 7 -1.31 -18.94 39.18
CA ASN A 7 -0.17 -19.18 38.28
C ASN A 7 -0.53 -19.03 36.79
N ASP A 8 -1.77 -19.31 36.39
CA ASP A 8 -2.23 -19.16 34.99
C ASP A 8 -2.36 -17.69 34.58
N MET A 9 -2.64 -16.80 35.54
CA MET A 9 -2.70 -15.36 35.31
C MET A 9 -1.31 -14.71 35.16
N ALA A 10 -0.27 -15.32 35.73
CA ALA A 10 1.11 -14.82 35.67
C ALA A 10 1.82 -15.11 34.33
N LEU A 11 1.27 -16.04 33.52
CA LEU A 11 1.87 -16.51 32.27
C LEU A 11 1.26 -15.87 31.00
N ALA A 12 0.27 -14.99 31.13
CA ALA A 12 -0.28 -14.28 29.98
C ALA A 12 0.81 -13.38 29.38
N PRO A 13 1.26 -13.61 28.13
CA PRO A 13 2.35 -12.85 27.55
C PRO A 13 1.97 -11.37 27.51
N LYS A 14 2.77 -10.53 28.17
CA LYS A 14 2.56 -9.09 28.23
C LYS A 14 2.50 -8.55 26.80
N GLN A 15 1.39 -7.92 26.46
CA GLN A 15 1.19 -7.34 25.14
C GLN A 15 2.09 -6.12 24.95
N SER A 16 2.70 -5.99 23.78
CA SER A 16 3.45 -4.78 23.43
C SER A 16 2.51 -3.59 23.23
N THR A 17 3.05 -2.36 23.25
CA THR A 17 2.25 -1.16 22.96
C THR A 17 1.63 -1.21 21.56
N PHE A 18 2.38 -1.72 20.58
CA PHE A 18 1.90 -1.91 19.21
C PHE A 18 0.73 -2.89 19.13
N GLU A 19 0.80 -4.03 19.82
CA GLU A 19 -0.28 -5.01 19.87
C GLU A 19 -1.55 -4.44 20.47
N ARG A 20 -1.44 -3.74 21.61
CA ARG A 20 -2.60 -3.10 22.25
C ARG A 20 -3.23 -2.04 21.34
N PHE A 21 -2.40 -1.25 20.66
CA PHE A 21 -2.84 -0.22 19.74
C PHE A 21 -3.60 -0.83 18.55
N THR A 22 -2.96 -1.73 17.82
CA THR A 22 -3.53 -2.36 16.62
C THR A 22 -4.77 -3.20 16.91
N LYS A 23 -4.88 -3.81 18.11
CA LYS A 23 -6.09 -4.53 18.52
C LYS A 23 -7.33 -3.63 18.59
N ARG A 24 -7.17 -2.33 18.91
CA ARG A 24 -8.28 -1.38 19.09
C ARG A 24 -8.43 -0.40 17.92
N ALA A 25 -7.35 -0.14 17.18
CA ALA A 25 -7.32 0.85 16.12
C ALA A 25 -8.00 0.35 14.84
N VAL A 26 -9.30 0.60 14.73
CA VAL A 26 -10.07 0.43 13.47
C VAL A 26 -10.00 1.67 12.57
N TRP A 27 -9.66 2.82 13.13
CA TRP A 27 -9.57 4.10 12.42
C TRP A 27 -8.65 4.07 11.18
N PRO A 28 -7.52 3.31 11.13
CA PRO A 28 -6.65 3.30 9.95
C PRO A 28 -7.37 2.79 8.70
N ALA A 29 -8.38 1.93 8.85
CA ALA A 29 -9.19 1.45 7.74
C ALA A 29 -10.06 2.56 7.14
N TYR A 30 -10.68 3.38 7.99
CA TYR A 30 -11.51 4.50 7.55
C TYR A 30 -10.66 5.62 6.96
N ALA A 31 -9.57 5.98 7.65
CA ALA A 31 -8.60 6.94 7.16
C ALA A 31 -8.01 6.48 5.82
N GLY A 32 -7.61 5.21 5.70
CA GLY A 32 -7.09 4.63 4.46
C GLY A 32 -8.11 4.63 3.33
N CYS A 33 -9.38 4.33 3.61
CA CYS A 33 -10.44 4.43 2.61
C CYS A 33 -10.64 5.86 2.11
N VAL A 34 -10.71 6.84 3.03
CA VAL A 34 -10.84 8.26 2.65
C VAL A 34 -9.61 8.73 1.88
N TRP A 35 -8.41 8.35 2.33
CA TRP A 35 -7.15 8.66 1.67
C TRP A 35 -7.09 8.11 0.24
N ALA A 36 -7.49 6.85 0.04
CA ALA A 36 -7.59 6.24 -1.29
C ALA A 36 -8.60 6.98 -2.18
N LEU A 37 -9.77 7.35 -1.64
CA LEU A 37 -10.82 8.07 -2.39
C LEU A 37 -10.35 9.46 -2.82
N ILE A 38 -9.72 10.22 -1.93
CA ILE A 38 -9.19 11.55 -2.27
C ILE A 38 -8.20 11.43 -3.43
N TYR A 39 -7.28 10.46 -3.38
CA TYR A 39 -6.32 10.25 -4.45
C TYR A 39 -6.97 9.81 -5.77
N ALA A 40 -7.89 8.84 -5.69
CA ALA A 40 -8.60 8.33 -6.86
C ALA A 40 -9.36 9.46 -7.57
N VAL A 41 -10.05 10.32 -6.82
CA VAL A 41 -10.85 11.42 -7.39
C VAL A 41 -9.97 12.57 -7.88
N PHE A 42 -9.15 13.15 -7.00
CA PHE A 42 -8.45 14.41 -7.29
C PHE A 42 -7.19 14.24 -8.13
N VAL A 43 -6.60 13.05 -8.17
CA VAL A 43 -5.42 12.76 -8.99
C VAL A 43 -5.82 11.92 -10.19
N ARG A 44 -6.33 10.71 -9.98
CA ARG A 44 -6.48 9.73 -11.07
C ARG A 44 -7.66 9.99 -11.99
N PHE A 45 -8.86 10.22 -11.46
CA PHE A 45 -10.02 10.56 -12.27
C PHE A 45 -9.91 11.95 -12.87
N TYR A 46 -9.27 12.89 -12.17
CA TYR A 46 -8.92 14.18 -12.74
C TYR A 46 -7.98 14.05 -13.94
N GLN A 47 -6.89 13.27 -13.84
CA GLN A 47 -5.99 12.99 -14.96
C GLN A 47 -6.69 12.23 -16.10
N ALA A 48 -7.59 11.31 -15.77
CA ALA A 48 -8.40 10.60 -16.77
C ALA A 48 -9.34 11.53 -17.55
N ALA A 49 -9.76 12.65 -16.94
CA ALA A 49 -10.56 13.69 -17.57
C ALA A 49 -9.73 14.77 -18.30
N GLY A 50 -8.42 14.56 -18.47
CA GLY A 50 -7.51 15.50 -19.13
C GLY A 50 -6.87 16.53 -18.18
N GLY A 51 -7.01 16.35 -16.87
CA GLY A 51 -6.37 17.19 -15.87
C GLY A 51 -4.85 17.06 -15.84
N ALA A 52 -4.16 18.15 -15.50
CA ALA A 52 -2.69 18.23 -15.56
C ALA A 52 -1.96 18.26 -14.20
N ILE A 53 -2.69 18.17 -13.10
CA ILE A 53 -2.10 18.19 -11.76
C ILE A 53 -1.19 16.97 -11.59
N GLY A 54 0.05 17.23 -11.21
CA GLY A 54 1.06 16.20 -10.99
C GLY A 54 1.57 15.53 -12.26
N MET A 55 1.31 16.08 -13.45
CA MET A 55 1.97 15.67 -14.68
C MET A 55 3.33 16.37 -14.80
N SER A 56 4.38 15.61 -15.07
CA SER A 56 5.76 16.07 -15.23
C SER A 56 6.07 16.64 -16.61
N GLY A 57 5.10 16.62 -17.51
CA GLY A 57 5.28 16.95 -18.91
C GLY A 57 4.02 16.70 -19.73
N GLN A 58 4.09 17.00 -21.02
CA GLN A 58 3.01 16.65 -21.94
C GLN A 58 3.25 15.24 -22.52
N PRO A 59 2.36 14.27 -22.23
CA PRO A 59 2.44 12.96 -22.87
C PRO A 59 2.22 13.11 -24.38
N ARG A 60 2.98 12.36 -25.18
CA ARG A 60 2.98 12.51 -26.64
C ARG A 60 1.66 12.10 -27.30
N ASN A 61 1.01 11.09 -26.74
CA ASN A 61 -0.26 10.55 -27.21
C ASN A 61 -1.16 10.17 -26.01
N PRO A 62 -1.75 11.14 -25.29
CA PRO A 62 -2.50 10.84 -24.07
C PRO A 62 -3.73 9.98 -24.32
N GLU A 63 -4.38 10.16 -25.49
CA GLU A 63 -5.60 9.46 -25.88
C GLU A 63 -5.37 7.96 -26.16
N LEU A 64 -4.15 7.56 -26.52
CA LEU A 64 -3.79 6.18 -26.85
C LEU A 64 -3.62 5.28 -25.62
N GLY A 65 -3.63 5.82 -24.40
CA GLY A 65 -3.60 4.96 -23.20
C GLY A 65 -3.49 5.66 -21.85
N PHE A 66 -3.01 6.89 -21.76
CA PHE A 66 -2.79 7.56 -20.47
C PHE A 66 -4.09 7.81 -19.71
N TYR A 67 -5.14 8.29 -20.40
CA TYR A 67 -6.44 8.54 -19.76
C TYR A 67 -7.11 7.25 -19.26
N MET A 68 -7.08 6.20 -20.07
CA MET A 68 -7.62 4.89 -19.69
C MET A 68 -6.83 4.28 -18.53
N ALA A 69 -5.50 4.34 -18.57
CA ALA A 69 -4.65 3.85 -17.48
C ALA A 69 -4.92 4.61 -16.17
N SER A 70 -5.09 5.94 -16.25
CA SER A 70 -5.43 6.77 -15.09
C SER A 70 -6.82 6.42 -14.53
N TYR A 71 -7.81 6.20 -15.39
CA TYR A 71 -9.15 5.77 -14.98
C TYR A 71 -9.10 4.41 -14.27
N LEU A 72 -8.46 3.41 -14.88
CA LEU A 72 -8.33 2.07 -14.30
C LEU A 72 -7.57 2.09 -12.98
N ALA A 73 -6.50 2.89 -12.89
CA ALA A 73 -5.77 3.11 -11.64
C ALA A 73 -6.67 3.73 -10.56
N GLY A 74 -7.48 4.74 -10.91
CA GLY A 74 -8.44 5.35 -9.99
C GLY A 74 -9.47 4.35 -9.45
N VAL A 75 -10.05 3.53 -10.33
CA VAL A 75 -10.99 2.46 -9.94
C VAL A 75 -10.31 1.45 -9.01
N LEU A 76 -9.11 0.98 -9.36
CA LEU A 76 -8.38 0.01 -8.54
C LEU A 76 -8.07 0.57 -7.15
N ILE A 77 -7.59 1.81 -7.06
CA ILE A 77 -7.28 2.47 -5.79
C ILE A 77 -8.54 2.63 -4.94
N MET A 78 -9.66 3.03 -5.55
CA MET A 78 -10.95 3.11 -4.86
C MET A 78 -11.39 1.75 -4.30
N ILE A 79 -11.26 0.67 -5.09
CA ILE A 79 -11.55 -0.70 -4.64
C ILE A 79 -10.66 -1.08 -3.46
N CYS A 80 -9.35 -0.79 -3.52
CA CYS A 80 -8.44 -1.02 -2.40
C CYS A 80 -8.87 -0.26 -1.13
N GLY A 81 -9.33 0.98 -1.27
CA GLY A 81 -9.91 1.75 -0.16
C GLY A 81 -11.10 1.05 0.49
N PHE A 82 -12.05 0.56 -0.32
CA PHE A 82 -13.20 -0.21 0.19
C PHE A 82 -12.81 -1.55 0.81
N ILE A 83 -11.79 -2.24 0.26
CA ILE A 83 -11.25 -3.47 0.84
C ILE A 83 -10.79 -3.21 2.29
N LEU A 84 -10.12 -2.09 2.57
CA LEU A 84 -9.71 -1.75 3.94
C LEU A 84 -10.90 -1.65 4.91
N LEU A 85 -12.02 -1.07 4.48
CA LEU A 85 -13.24 -1.09 5.29
C LEU A 85 -13.75 -2.51 5.52
N GLY A 86 -13.64 -3.38 4.50
CA GLY A 86 -13.99 -4.79 4.60
C GLY A 86 -13.20 -5.53 5.68
N LEU A 87 -11.90 -5.21 5.85
CA LEU A 87 -11.08 -5.83 6.89
C LEU A 87 -11.60 -5.54 8.32
N VAL A 88 -12.23 -4.39 8.55
CA VAL A 88 -12.74 -4.02 9.89
C VAL A 88 -14.24 -4.27 10.08
N LYS A 89 -15.00 -4.44 9.00
CA LYS A 89 -16.46 -4.64 9.07
C LYS A 89 -16.85 -6.12 8.99
N PRO A 90 -18.00 -6.51 9.58
CA PRO A 90 -18.49 -7.89 9.53
C PRO A 90 -18.69 -8.40 8.10
N TRP A 91 -19.16 -7.55 7.19
CA TRP A 91 -19.45 -7.92 5.80
C TRP A 91 -18.20 -8.30 4.99
N GLY A 92 -17.00 -7.87 5.39
CA GLY A 92 -15.77 -8.28 4.71
C GLY A 92 -15.22 -9.62 5.18
N ARG A 93 -15.87 -10.27 6.16
CA ARG A 93 -15.45 -11.58 6.70
C ARG A 93 -16.28 -12.74 6.18
N THR A 94 -17.37 -12.46 5.49
CA THR A 94 -18.32 -13.45 4.98
C THR A 94 -18.58 -13.22 3.51
N VAL A 95 -18.74 -14.29 2.75
CA VAL A 95 -19.11 -14.19 1.33
C VAL A 95 -20.49 -13.52 1.22
N PRO A 96 -20.66 -12.50 0.35
CA PRO A 96 -21.94 -11.85 0.14
C PRO A 96 -23.07 -12.82 -0.22
N ALA A 97 -24.29 -12.51 0.20
CA ALA A 97 -25.46 -13.37 0.01
C ALA A 97 -25.84 -13.59 -1.47
N TRP A 98 -25.42 -12.70 -2.36
CA TRP A 98 -25.68 -12.80 -3.80
C TRP A 98 -24.75 -13.78 -4.53
N VAL A 99 -23.69 -14.28 -3.90
CA VAL A 99 -22.77 -15.25 -4.53
C VAL A 99 -23.34 -16.66 -4.39
N PRO A 100 -23.75 -17.33 -5.49
CA PRO A 100 -24.29 -18.68 -5.41
C PRO A 100 -23.26 -19.67 -4.84
N TRP A 101 -23.75 -20.72 -4.17
CA TRP A 101 -23.00 -21.87 -3.61
C TRP A 101 -22.09 -21.62 -2.38
N ILE A 102 -21.67 -20.38 -2.13
CA ILE A 102 -20.79 -20.04 -1.00
C ILE A 102 -21.28 -18.88 -0.13
N ALA A 103 -22.47 -18.32 -0.42
CA ALA A 103 -23.12 -17.28 0.37
C ALA A 103 -23.07 -17.57 1.88
N GLY A 104 -22.68 -16.56 2.67
CA GLY A 104 -22.64 -16.63 4.14
C GLY A 104 -21.48 -17.43 4.73
N LYS A 105 -20.67 -18.13 3.91
CA LYS A 105 -19.48 -18.84 4.42
C LYS A 105 -18.39 -17.84 4.87
N PRO A 106 -17.64 -18.14 5.94
CA PRO A 106 -16.52 -17.31 6.37
C PRO A 106 -15.40 -17.34 5.32
N ILE A 107 -14.86 -16.16 4.98
CA ILE A 107 -13.72 -16.05 4.07
C ILE A 107 -12.46 -16.43 4.83
N HIS A 108 -11.65 -17.33 4.26
CA HIS A 108 -10.39 -17.72 4.88
C HIS A 108 -9.48 -16.50 5.03
N ARG A 109 -9.00 -16.23 6.25
CA ARG A 109 -8.22 -15.02 6.59
C ARG A 109 -7.04 -14.76 5.65
N ALA A 110 -6.36 -15.81 5.18
CA ALA A 110 -5.22 -15.67 4.27
C ALA A 110 -5.58 -15.08 2.91
N ILE A 111 -6.80 -15.33 2.40
CA ILE A 111 -7.28 -14.83 1.10
C ILE A 111 -7.35 -13.29 1.12
N ILE A 112 -7.64 -12.69 2.28
CA ILE A 112 -7.72 -11.23 2.42
C ILE A 112 -6.37 -10.68 2.89
N LEU A 113 -5.74 -11.35 3.86
CA LEU A 113 -4.54 -10.84 4.52
C LEU A 113 -3.31 -10.84 3.60
N ILE A 114 -3.08 -11.92 2.82
CA ILE A 114 -1.92 -12.01 1.92
C ILE A 114 -1.92 -10.90 0.86
N PRO A 115 -2.97 -10.71 0.04
CA PRO A 115 -2.96 -9.64 -0.95
C PRO A 115 -2.87 -8.26 -0.29
N THR A 116 -3.54 -8.05 0.85
CA THR A 116 -3.41 -6.78 1.60
C THR A 116 -1.96 -6.53 2.01
N LEU A 117 -1.25 -7.54 2.54
CA LEU A 117 0.15 -7.42 2.93
C LEU A 117 1.07 -7.19 1.73
N LEU A 118 0.82 -7.87 0.59
CA LEU A 118 1.58 -7.65 -0.65
C LEU A 118 1.40 -6.22 -1.17
N CYS A 119 0.15 -5.74 -1.28
CA CYS A 119 -0.14 -4.36 -1.67
C CYS A 119 0.48 -3.37 -0.68
N THR A 120 0.41 -3.64 0.62
CA THR A 120 1.04 -2.80 1.65
C THR A 120 2.56 -2.73 1.46
N ALA A 121 3.20 -3.86 1.14
CA ALA A 121 4.66 -3.91 1.00
C ALA A 121 5.07 -3.16 -0.26
N PHE A 122 4.33 -3.34 -1.35
CA PHE A 122 4.52 -2.58 -2.58
C PHE A 122 4.36 -1.08 -2.34
N LEU A 123 3.31 -0.63 -1.63
CA LEU A 123 3.07 0.78 -1.33
C LEU A 123 4.17 1.41 -0.48
N LEU A 124 4.63 0.70 0.55
CA LEU A 124 5.73 1.16 1.40
C LEU A 124 7.04 1.23 0.62
N ALA A 125 7.35 0.18 -0.14
CA ALA A 125 8.58 0.13 -0.93
C ALA A 125 8.59 1.16 -2.06
N HIS A 126 7.46 1.33 -2.75
CA HIS A 126 7.27 2.36 -3.77
C HIS A 126 7.50 3.76 -3.19
N GLY A 127 6.74 4.12 -2.13
CA GLY A 127 6.85 5.43 -1.48
C GLY A 127 8.26 5.70 -0.92
N ALA A 128 8.85 4.75 -0.21
CA ALA A 128 10.17 4.93 0.37
C ALA A 128 11.27 4.99 -0.69
N ALA A 129 11.24 4.12 -1.70
CA ALA A 129 12.23 4.12 -2.77
C ALA A 129 12.12 5.38 -3.64
N GLY A 130 10.90 5.84 -3.92
CA GLY A 130 10.66 7.09 -4.61
C GLY A 130 11.24 8.28 -3.86
N ILE A 131 10.96 8.41 -2.55
CA ILE A 131 11.55 9.47 -1.72
C ILE A 131 13.08 9.45 -1.80
N VAL A 132 13.70 8.29 -1.61
CA VAL A 132 15.17 8.15 -1.63
C VAL A 132 15.73 8.53 -3.00
N THR A 133 15.17 7.99 -4.08
CA THR A 133 15.70 8.20 -5.43
C THR A 133 15.49 9.62 -5.92
N ARG A 134 14.34 10.27 -5.62
CA ARG A 134 14.12 11.69 -5.93
C ARG A 134 15.04 12.59 -5.12
N ALA A 135 15.28 12.29 -3.85
CA ALA A 135 16.24 13.05 -3.04
C ALA A 135 17.68 12.93 -3.59
N LEU A 136 18.11 11.72 -3.96
CA LEU A 136 19.42 11.50 -4.59
C LEU A 136 19.56 12.22 -5.94
N PHE A 137 18.49 12.22 -6.74
CA PHE A 137 18.45 12.95 -8.02
C PHE A 137 18.54 14.46 -7.82
N LEU A 138 17.75 15.03 -6.91
CA LEU A 138 17.79 16.47 -6.58
C LEU A 138 19.13 16.89 -5.96
N ALA A 139 19.83 15.96 -5.31
CA ALA A 139 21.20 16.17 -4.81
C ALA A 139 22.27 16.02 -5.91
N GLY A 140 21.91 15.67 -7.15
CA GLY A 140 22.84 15.45 -8.25
C GLY A 140 23.68 14.18 -8.14
N ILE A 141 23.29 13.22 -7.29
CA ILE A 141 24.04 11.97 -7.04
C ILE A 141 23.72 10.92 -8.11
N ILE A 142 22.48 10.88 -8.58
CA ILE A 142 22.03 9.95 -9.63
C ILE A 142 21.35 10.70 -10.77
N SER A 143 21.39 10.14 -11.98
CA SER A 143 20.60 10.58 -13.13
C SER A 143 19.37 9.69 -13.29
N ILE A 144 18.22 10.29 -13.58
CA ILE A 144 16.99 9.54 -13.86
C ILE A 144 16.68 9.72 -15.34
N ASN A 145 16.77 8.63 -16.10
CA ASN A 145 16.44 8.61 -17.51
C ASN A 145 15.00 8.13 -17.67
N LEU A 146 14.15 8.95 -18.26
CA LEU A 146 12.82 8.53 -18.68
C LEU A 146 12.84 8.21 -20.18
N PRO A 147 12.07 7.22 -20.65
CA PRO A 147 12.02 6.93 -22.07
C PRO A 147 11.42 8.11 -22.85
N GLU A 148 12.24 8.80 -23.64
CA GLU A 148 11.86 9.98 -24.44
C GLU A 148 10.71 9.70 -25.41
N GLN A 149 10.50 8.44 -25.79
CA GLN A 149 9.43 8.00 -26.68
C GLN A 149 8.01 8.33 -26.18
N TYR A 150 7.82 8.53 -24.87
CA TYR A 150 6.49 8.76 -24.28
C TYR A 150 6.15 10.24 -24.01
N TRP A 151 7.12 11.15 -24.09
CA TRP A 151 6.97 12.53 -23.63
C TRP A 151 7.45 13.53 -24.68
N ILE A 152 6.77 14.68 -24.77
CA ILE A 152 7.15 15.78 -25.68
C ILE A 152 8.16 16.72 -25.00
N ASP A 153 7.92 17.03 -23.73
CA ASP A 153 8.76 17.86 -22.88
C ASP A 153 8.61 17.35 -21.44
N ILE A 154 9.69 17.29 -20.67
CA ILE A 154 9.69 16.79 -19.29
C ILE A 154 10.50 17.74 -18.39
N ASP A 155 9.82 18.34 -17.42
CA ASP A 155 10.50 18.99 -16.29
C ASP A 155 10.83 17.94 -15.22
N LEU A 156 12.01 17.33 -15.34
CA LEU A 156 12.48 16.30 -14.40
C LEU A 156 12.64 16.85 -12.97
N HIS A 157 12.99 18.13 -12.82
CA HIS A 157 13.21 18.74 -11.51
C HIS A 157 11.88 19.02 -10.82
N GLY A 158 10.93 19.64 -11.53
CA GLY A 158 9.55 19.84 -11.06
C GLY A 158 8.86 18.51 -10.74
N MET A 159 9.04 17.50 -11.58
CA MET A 159 8.57 16.13 -11.31
C MET A 159 9.15 15.58 -10.02
N ALA A 160 10.47 15.64 -9.84
CA ALA A 160 11.12 15.08 -8.67
C ALA A 160 10.65 15.76 -7.38
N LEU A 161 10.41 17.08 -7.39
CA LEU A 161 9.85 17.81 -6.25
C LEU A 161 8.40 17.40 -5.98
N TRP A 162 7.57 17.32 -7.01
CA TRP A 162 6.17 16.87 -6.85
C TRP A 162 6.10 15.45 -6.30
N ASP A 163 6.94 14.55 -6.82
CA ASP A 163 7.02 13.18 -6.37
C ASP A 163 7.44 13.12 -4.90
N LEU A 164 8.53 13.80 -4.55
CA LEU A 164 9.11 13.81 -3.21
C LEU A 164 8.17 14.41 -2.16
N LEU A 165 7.44 15.48 -2.50
CA LEU A 165 6.64 16.24 -1.54
C LEU A 165 5.19 15.78 -1.45
N VAL A 166 4.63 15.23 -2.54
CA VAL A 166 3.21 14.91 -2.63
C VAL A 166 3.00 13.45 -2.94
N TYR A 167 3.53 12.96 -4.05
CA TYR A 167 3.17 11.63 -4.58
C TYR A 167 3.69 10.50 -3.68
N GLU A 168 4.98 10.46 -3.39
CA GLU A 168 5.61 9.36 -2.65
C GLU A 168 5.21 9.33 -1.17
N PRO A 169 5.12 10.47 -0.45
CA PRO A 169 4.54 10.50 0.89
C PRO A 169 3.10 9.98 0.91
N TRP A 170 2.32 10.23 -0.15
CA TRP A 170 0.95 9.73 -0.25
C TRP A 170 0.89 8.21 -0.22
N PHE A 171 1.72 7.54 -1.02
CA PHE A 171 1.81 6.08 -1.06
C PHE A 171 2.36 5.50 0.23
N LEU A 172 3.34 6.17 0.84
CA LEU A 172 3.91 5.75 2.12
C LEU A 172 2.85 5.78 3.24
N VAL A 173 2.08 6.86 3.34
CA VAL A 173 0.95 6.98 4.29
C VAL A 173 -0.09 5.90 4.03
N MET A 174 -0.44 5.67 2.76
CA MET A 174 -1.38 4.61 2.38
C MET A 174 -0.90 3.22 2.80
N GLY A 175 0.39 2.93 2.59
CA GLY A 175 1.04 1.70 3.05
C GLY A 175 0.96 1.54 4.57
N LEU A 176 1.25 2.59 5.33
CA LEU A 176 1.15 2.55 6.79
C LEU A 176 -0.28 2.28 7.27
N LEU A 177 -1.28 2.98 6.70
CA LEU A 177 -2.69 2.79 7.03
C LEU A 177 -3.19 1.38 6.71
N SER A 178 -2.80 0.86 5.54
CA SER A 178 -3.11 -0.51 5.12
C SER A 178 -2.45 -1.55 6.02
N GLY A 179 -1.17 -1.37 6.38
CA GLY A 179 -0.43 -2.27 7.27
C GLY A 179 -1.01 -2.30 8.69
N LEU A 180 -1.41 -1.16 9.24
CA LEU A 180 -2.10 -1.09 10.53
C LEU A 180 -3.45 -1.80 10.47
N THR A 181 -4.20 -1.63 9.38
CA THR A 181 -5.47 -2.32 9.16
C THR A 181 -5.29 -3.83 9.05
N ALA A 182 -4.25 -4.29 8.34
CA ALA A 182 -3.88 -5.70 8.23
C ALA A 182 -3.50 -6.30 9.59
N ALA A 183 -2.73 -5.57 10.41
CA ALA A 183 -2.36 -5.99 11.77
C ALA A 183 -3.57 -6.07 12.71
N HIS A 184 -4.51 -5.13 12.60
CA HIS A 184 -5.80 -5.21 13.30
C HIS A 184 -6.58 -6.45 12.87
N TYR A 185 -6.74 -6.65 11.56
CA TYR A 185 -7.46 -7.79 10.99
C TYR A 185 -6.87 -9.13 11.44
N ALA A 186 -5.55 -9.27 11.38
CA ALA A 186 -4.85 -10.48 11.81
C ALA A 186 -5.20 -10.88 13.26
N GLN A 187 -5.19 -9.91 14.18
CA GLN A 187 -5.58 -10.13 15.57
C GLN A 187 -7.06 -10.43 15.73
N ALA A 188 -7.92 -9.70 15.02
CA ALA A 188 -9.36 -9.92 15.05
C ALA A 188 -9.77 -11.29 14.46
N SER A 189 -8.95 -11.85 13.56
CA SER A 189 -9.07 -13.20 12.99
C SER A 189 -8.42 -14.31 13.83
N GLY A 190 -8.04 -14.02 15.08
CA GLY A 190 -7.53 -15.01 16.03
C GLY A 190 -6.12 -15.53 15.74
N ILE A 191 -5.27 -14.76 15.04
CA ILE A 191 -3.84 -15.10 14.93
C ILE A 191 -3.18 -14.92 16.29
N SER A 192 -2.38 -15.90 16.72
CA SER A 192 -1.69 -15.85 18.01
C SER A 192 -0.66 -14.71 18.04
N LEU A 193 -0.41 -14.13 19.22
CA LEU A 193 0.54 -13.02 19.35
C LEU A 193 1.97 -13.41 18.93
N SER A 194 2.38 -14.66 19.16
CA SER A 194 3.69 -15.15 18.74
C SER A 194 3.81 -15.28 17.22
N ALA A 195 2.73 -15.66 16.53
CA ALA A 195 2.68 -15.69 15.07
C ALA A 195 2.64 -14.26 14.50
N LEU A 196 1.87 -13.36 15.12
CA LEU A 196 1.83 -11.94 14.74
C LEU A 196 3.21 -11.29 14.84
N ARG A 197 3.91 -11.44 15.97
CA ARG A 197 5.26 -10.87 16.19
C ARG A 197 6.27 -11.37 15.15
N ARG A 198 6.32 -12.69 14.94
CA ARG A 198 7.20 -13.31 13.93
C ARG A 198 6.85 -12.85 12.52
N GLY A 199 5.55 -12.84 12.20
CA GLY A 199 5.04 -12.38 10.91
C GLY A 199 5.38 -10.91 10.65
N THR A 200 5.18 -10.03 11.63
CA THR A 200 5.55 -8.60 11.52
C THR A 200 7.05 -8.43 11.32
N ALA A 201 7.90 -9.15 12.08
CA ALA A 201 9.35 -9.07 11.90
C ALA A 201 9.79 -9.50 10.49
N LEU A 202 9.31 -10.67 10.02
CA LEU A 202 9.58 -11.16 8.67
C LEU A 202 9.06 -10.20 7.60
N TYR A 203 7.88 -9.63 7.81
CA TYR A 203 7.27 -8.68 6.89
C TYR A 203 8.06 -7.37 6.80
N LEU A 204 8.56 -6.85 7.92
CA LEU A 204 9.41 -5.65 7.93
C LEU A 204 10.74 -5.91 7.21
N ILE A 205 11.37 -7.08 7.42
CA ILE A 205 12.57 -7.47 6.68
C ILE A 205 12.26 -7.52 5.18
N PHE A 206 11.16 -8.16 4.79
CA PHE A 206 10.73 -8.22 3.40
C PHE A 206 10.50 -6.83 2.79
N ALA A 207 9.81 -5.93 3.49
CA ALA A 207 9.55 -4.58 3.03
C ALA A 207 10.85 -3.76 2.87
N VAL A 208 11.79 -3.90 3.80
CA VAL A 208 13.13 -3.26 3.70
C VAL A 208 13.89 -3.80 2.49
N LEU A 209 13.96 -5.12 2.32
CA LEU A 209 14.63 -5.73 1.17
C LEU A 209 14.00 -5.32 -0.16
N LEU A 210 12.66 -5.27 -0.24
CA LEU A 210 11.94 -4.82 -1.42
C LEU A 210 12.21 -3.34 -1.72
N THR A 211 12.28 -2.49 -0.69
CA THR A 211 12.63 -1.07 -0.82
C THR A 211 14.05 -0.91 -1.35
N THR A 212 15.01 -1.62 -0.76
CA THR A 212 16.40 -1.62 -1.22
C THR A 212 16.50 -2.08 -2.67
N LEU A 213 15.76 -3.14 -3.05
CA LEU A 213 15.69 -3.60 -4.42
C LEU A 213 15.20 -2.49 -5.36
N PHE A 214 14.10 -1.81 -5.03
CA PHE A 214 13.58 -0.71 -5.85
C PHE A 214 14.58 0.45 -5.97
N VAL A 215 15.21 0.87 -4.87
CA VAL A 215 16.23 1.91 -4.88
C VAL A 215 17.41 1.52 -5.77
N CYS A 216 17.94 0.30 -5.61
CA CYS A 216 19.04 -0.20 -6.43
C CYS A 216 18.63 -0.30 -7.90
N SER A 217 17.43 -0.77 -8.20
CA SER A 217 16.94 -0.90 -9.57
C SER A 217 16.86 0.44 -10.29
N ILE A 218 16.41 1.48 -9.60
CA ILE A 218 16.32 2.85 -10.14
C ILE A 218 17.71 3.49 -10.24
N ALA A 219 18.54 3.36 -9.19
CA ALA A 219 19.84 4.03 -9.13
C ALA A 219 20.88 3.43 -10.08
N PHE A 220 20.82 2.12 -10.34
CA PHE A 220 21.80 1.41 -11.18
C PHE A 220 21.25 0.94 -12.53
N ASP A 221 20.01 1.32 -12.84
CA ASP A 221 19.32 0.97 -14.08
C ASP A 221 19.34 -0.55 -14.36
N PHE A 222 19.00 -1.35 -13.35
CA PHE A 222 19.05 -2.81 -13.46
C PHE A 222 18.03 -3.38 -14.45
N VAL A 223 16.99 -2.62 -14.82
CA VAL A 223 15.91 -3.09 -15.68
C VAL A 223 16.43 -3.52 -17.05
N ASP A 224 17.39 -2.78 -17.61
CA ASP A 224 18.03 -3.11 -18.89
C ASP A 224 19.05 -4.27 -18.78
N LYS A 225 19.45 -4.65 -17.55
CA LYS A 225 20.46 -5.68 -17.30
C LYS A 225 19.89 -7.04 -16.87
N ILE A 226 18.58 -7.10 -16.58
CA ILE A 226 17.90 -8.34 -16.12
C ILE A 226 16.91 -8.86 -17.19
N SER A 227 16.77 -8.18 -18.34
CA SER A 227 16.10 -8.76 -19.50
C SER A 227 16.92 -9.93 -20.07
N PHE A 228 16.54 -11.16 -19.73
CA PHE A 228 16.94 -12.37 -20.44
C PHE A 228 16.16 -12.54 -21.74
#